data_AF-A0A7Z7YRQ5-F1
#
_entry.id   AF-A0A7Z7YRQ5-F1
#
_cell.length_a   1.000
_cell.length_b   1.000
_cell.length_c   1.000
_cell.angle_alpha   90.00
_cell.angle_beta   90.00
_cell.angle_gamma   90.00
#
_symmetry.space_group_name_H-M   'P 1'
#
loop_
_entity.id
_entity.type
_entity.pdbx_description
1 polymer ?
#
loop_
_entity_poly.entity_id
_entity_poly.type
_entity_poly.pdbx_seq_one_letter_code
_entity_poly.pdbx_strand_id
1 'polypeptide(L)'
;IPVSEDGDTLTLSDALTRHFEITKLTKPLLQQAAAIFDNDDLSDKVQDNEWVQQYINGRDFIDLLNDFGTDELLPVNLSQLLRKLPPREYSISSSYKATPDEVHITVGAVRYQAHGRDRSGVCSV
;
A
#
# COMPACT_ATOMS: atom_id res chain seq x y z
N ILE A 1 17.48 -2.45 1.50
CA ILE A 1 16.38 -2.68 2.45
C ILE A 1 16.09 -4.17 2.47
N PRO A 2 16.10 -4.80 3.66
CA PRO A 2 15.70 -6.19 3.79
C PRO A 2 14.21 -6.34 3.44
N VAL A 3 13.90 -7.14 2.42
CA VAL A 3 12.53 -7.40 1.95
C VAL A 3 12.08 -8.85 2.15
N SER A 4 13.01 -9.73 2.55
CA SER A 4 12.78 -11.13 2.89
C SER A 4 13.51 -11.51 4.17
N GLU A 5 13.10 -12.62 4.78
CA GLU A 5 13.79 -13.24 5.93
C GLU A 5 15.16 -13.82 5.51
N ASP A 6 15.34 -14.10 4.21
CA ASP A 6 16.55 -14.72 3.63
C ASP A 6 17.72 -13.73 3.40
N GLY A 7 17.55 -12.45 3.74
CA GLY A 7 18.63 -11.45 3.72
C GLY A 7 18.84 -10.73 2.39
N ASP A 8 17.97 -10.91 1.40
CA ASP A 8 18.04 -10.15 0.15
C ASP A 8 17.79 -8.66 0.41
N THR A 9 18.74 -7.84 -0.05
CA THR A 9 18.66 -6.38 0.07
C THR A 9 18.36 -5.75 -1.28
N LEU A 10 17.30 -4.93 -1.32
CA LEU A 10 16.93 -4.15 -2.49
C LEU A 10 17.17 -2.67 -2.30
N THR A 11 17.20 -1.92 -3.40
CA THR A 11 17.08 -0.47 -3.34
C THR A 11 15.72 -0.08 -2.76
N LEU A 12 15.61 1.11 -2.17
CA LEU A 12 14.32 1.62 -1.67
C LEU A 12 13.27 1.67 -2.78
N SER A 13 13.67 2.15 -3.95
CA SER A 13 12.80 2.24 -5.12
C SER A 13 12.27 0.86 -5.52
N ASP A 14 13.12 -0.15 -5.62
CA ASP A 14 12.70 -1.50 -6.03
C ASP A 14 11.78 -2.14 -4.99
N ALA A 15 12.10 -1.97 -3.71
CA ALA A 15 11.29 -2.49 -2.61
C ALA A 15 9.87 -1.91 -2.63
N LEU A 16 9.74 -0.58 -2.72
CA LEU A 16 8.44 0.09 -2.76
C LEU A 16 7.66 -0.17 -4.06
N THR A 17 8.36 -0.36 -5.18
CA THR A 17 7.72 -0.59 -6.48
C THR A 17 7.17 -2.01 -6.60
N ARG A 18 7.89 -3.02 -6.08
CA ARG A 18 7.60 -4.44 -6.39
C ARG A 18 7.18 -5.28 -5.20
N HIS A 19 7.50 -4.87 -3.97
CA HIS A 19 7.38 -5.76 -2.81
C HIS A 19 6.40 -5.30 -1.74
N PHE A 20 6.07 -4.00 -1.67
CA PHE A 20 5.19 -3.46 -0.63
C PHE A 20 3.89 -2.88 -1.18
N GLU A 21 2.81 -3.02 -0.41
CA GLU A 21 1.55 -2.35 -0.68
C GLU A 21 1.57 -0.93 -0.10
N ILE A 22 1.68 0.07 -0.98
CA ILE A 22 1.73 1.48 -0.58
C ILE A 22 0.44 2.25 -0.86
N THR A 23 -0.53 1.64 -1.57
CA THR A 23 -1.75 2.35 -2.03
C THR A 23 -2.94 2.23 -1.08
N LYS A 24 -2.80 1.47 0.01
CA LYS A 24 -3.87 1.22 0.97
C LYS A 24 -3.39 1.37 2.41
N LEU A 25 -4.01 2.30 3.14
CA LEU A 25 -3.84 2.38 4.59
C LEU A 25 -4.75 1.40 5.31
N THR A 26 -4.30 0.95 6.48
CA THR A 26 -5.07 0.09 7.38
C THR A 26 -4.90 0.57 8.82
N LYS A 27 -5.84 0.22 9.70
CA LYS A 27 -5.72 0.56 11.12
C LYS A 27 -4.41 0.05 11.75
N PRO A 28 -3.98 -1.21 11.56
CA PRO A 28 -2.70 -1.68 12.10
C PRO A 28 -1.50 -0.88 11.59
N LEU A 29 -1.50 -0.50 10.31
CA LEU A 29 -0.44 0.34 9.74
C LEU A 29 -0.39 1.71 10.42
N LEU A 30 -1.54 2.37 10.64
CA LEU A 30 -1.55 3.67 11.33
C LEU A 30 -1.05 3.56 12.78
N GLN A 31 -1.41 2.50 13.49
CA GLN A 31 -0.95 2.26 14.86
C GLN A 31 0.57 2.03 14.91
N GLN A 32 1.12 1.28 13.94
CA GLN A 32 2.56 1.10 13.81
C GLN A 32 3.27 2.39 13.39
N ALA A 33 2.66 3.17 12.49
CA ALA A 33 3.18 4.47 12.07
C ALA A 33 3.26 5.43 13.26
N ALA A 34 2.23 5.51 14.09
CA ALA A 34 2.24 6.34 15.30
C ALA A 34 3.43 6.01 16.22
N ALA A 35 3.74 4.73 16.40
CA ALA A 35 4.86 4.28 17.22
C ALA A 35 6.24 4.56 16.60
N ILE A 36 6.35 4.62 15.27
CA ILE A 36 7.62 4.86 14.56
C ILE A 36 7.84 6.35 14.32
N PHE A 37 6.79 7.10 14.00
CA PHE A 37 6.89 8.48 13.51
C PHE A 37 7.20 9.47 14.64
N ASP A 38 6.99 9.07 15.89
CA ASP A 38 7.11 9.92 17.08
C ASP A 38 6.32 11.23 16.92
N ASN A 39 5.09 11.11 16.40
CA ASN A 39 4.21 12.23 16.11
C ASN A 39 3.02 12.20 17.08
N ASP A 40 2.95 13.20 17.98
CA ASP A 40 1.91 13.29 19.02
C ASP A 40 0.49 13.35 18.42
N ASP A 41 0.29 14.14 17.36
CA ASP A 41 -1.03 14.29 16.73
C ASP A 41 -1.50 12.97 16.11
N LEU A 42 -0.61 12.25 15.42
CA LEU A 42 -0.91 10.92 14.91
C LEU A 42 -1.23 9.95 16.06
N SER A 43 -0.42 9.96 17.12
CA SER A 43 -0.54 9.08 18.28
C SER A 43 -1.88 9.23 19.00
N ASP A 44 -2.37 10.47 19.13
CA ASP A 44 -3.67 10.79 19.69
C ASP A 44 -4.80 10.37 18.74
N LYS A 45 -4.71 10.76 17.46
CA LYS A 45 -5.74 10.48 16.46
C LYS A 45 -5.99 9.00 16.23
N VAL A 46 -4.95 8.15 16.27
CA VAL A 46 -5.11 6.70 16.05
C VAL A 46 -5.86 5.98 17.17
N GLN A 47 -6.08 6.62 18.33
CA GLN A 47 -6.93 6.09 19.40
C GLN A 47 -8.42 6.21 19.06
N ASP A 48 -8.80 7.16 18.21
CA ASP A 48 -10.16 7.35 17.75
C ASP A 48 -10.47 6.45 16.53
N ASN A 49 -11.27 5.42 16.76
CA ASN A 49 -11.67 4.49 15.72
C ASN A 49 -12.46 5.14 14.59
N GLU A 50 -13.30 6.13 14.89
CA GLU A 50 -14.10 6.81 13.89
C GLU A 50 -13.20 7.64 12.98
N TRP A 51 -12.29 8.41 13.58
CA TRP A 51 -11.27 9.15 12.83
C TRP A 51 -10.43 8.20 11.96
N VAL A 52 -9.97 7.06 12.49
CA VAL A 52 -9.18 6.08 11.74
C VAL A 52 -9.93 5.59 10.51
N GLN A 53 -11.20 5.21 10.63
CA GLN A 53 -12.00 4.72 9.50
C GLN A 53 -12.20 5.80 8.44
N GLN A 54 -12.41 7.05 8.86
CA GLN A 54 -12.54 8.18 7.94
C GLN A 54 -11.21 8.50 7.26
N TYR A 55 -10.10 8.45 7.99
CA TYR A 55 -8.78 8.82 7.50
C TYR A 55 -8.26 7.85 6.43
N ILE A 56 -8.35 6.53 6.68
CA ILE A 56 -7.86 5.51 5.73
C ILE A 56 -8.65 5.48 4.41
N ASN A 57 -9.85 6.07 4.38
CA ASN A 57 -10.67 6.08 3.18
C ASN A 57 -10.11 7.02 2.11
N GLY A 58 -9.68 6.44 0.99
CA GLY A 58 -9.14 7.17 -0.15
C GLY A 58 -7.74 7.74 0.03
N ARG A 59 -7.07 7.46 1.17
CA ARG A 59 -5.68 7.84 1.44
C ARG A 59 -4.72 6.67 1.27
N ASP A 60 -3.51 6.99 0.85
CA ASP A 60 -2.39 6.07 0.71
C ASP A 60 -1.20 6.47 1.60
N PHE A 61 -0.10 5.72 1.49
CA PHE A 61 1.08 5.93 2.31
C PHE A 61 1.72 7.32 2.11
N ILE A 62 1.61 7.91 0.91
CA ILE A 62 2.13 9.26 0.65
C ILE A 62 1.30 10.30 1.41
N ASP A 63 -0.03 10.13 1.50
CA ASP A 63 -0.87 11.04 2.30
C ASP A 63 -0.46 10.99 3.78
N LEU A 64 -0.23 9.78 4.32
CA LEU A 64 0.24 9.62 5.69
C LEU A 64 1.57 10.34 5.96
N LEU A 65 2.54 10.24 5.05
CA LEU A 65 3.83 10.92 5.19
C LEU A 65 3.72 12.45 5.07
N ASN A 66 2.80 12.95 4.24
CA ASN A 66 2.58 14.39 4.08
C ASN A 66 1.84 14.99 5.28
N ASP A 67 0.82 14.30 5.79
CA ASP A 67 -0.03 14.79 6.88
C ASP A 67 0.69 14.69 8.24
N PHE A 68 1.55 13.68 8.43
CA PHE A 68 2.22 13.38 9.70
C PHE A 68 3.73 13.16 9.54
N GLY A 69 4.41 14.08 8.87
CA GLY A 69 5.86 13.98 8.60
C GLY A 69 6.70 13.56 9.81
N THR A 70 7.77 12.81 9.55
CA THR A 70 8.69 12.29 10.56
C THR A 70 10.11 12.20 10.01
N ASP A 71 11.10 12.43 10.87
CA ASP A 71 12.52 12.20 10.58
C ASP A 71 12.99 10.81 11.04
N GLU A 72 12.14 10.07 11.78
CA GLU A 72 12.46 8.79 12.41
C GLU A 72 12.23 7.58 11.49
N LEU A 73 11.51 7.78 10.37
CA LEU A 73 11.23 6.69 9.43
C LEU A 73 12.47 6.32 8.60
N LEU A 74 13.21 5.32 9.07
CA LEU A 74 14.33 4.77 8.32
C LEU A 74 13.85 3.71 7.30
N PRO A 75 14.57 3.53 6.17
CA PRO A 75 14.22 2.53 5.16
C PRO A 75 14.09 1.11 5.70
N VAL A 76 14.83 0.76 6.76
CA VAL A 76 14.78 -0.55 7.41
C VAL A 76 13.45 -0.81 8.13
N ASN A 77 12.74 0.24 8.56
CA ASN A 77 11.45 0.12 9.24
C ASN A 77 10.28 -0.15 8.28
N LEU A 78 10.48 0.03 6.97
CA LEU A 78 9.41 -0.15 5.99
C LEU A 78 8.86 -1.57 5.96
N SER A 79 9.69 -2.59 6.20
CA SER A 79 9.24 -3.98 6.27
C SER A 79 8.39 -4.28 7.51
N GLN A 80 8.53 -3.48 8.56
CA GLN A 80 7.70 -3.58 9.77
C GLN A 80 6.36 -2.88 9.58
N LEU A 81 6.35 -1.78 8.81
CA LEU A 81 5.20 -0.90 8.63
C LEU A 81 4.30 -1.31 7.46
N LEU A 82 4.90 -1.70 6.33
CA LEU A 82 4.20 -2.01 5.09
C LEU A 82 4.07 -3.52 4.92
N ARG A 83 2.86 -3.96 4.59
CA ARG A 83 2.62 -5.36 4.21
C ARG A 83 3.18 -5.65 2.81
N LYS A 84 3.49 -6.91 2.54
CA LYS A 84 3.84 -7.37 1.19
C LYS A 84 2.73 -7.06 0.18
N LEU A 85 3.12 -6.72 -1.04
CA LEU A 85 2.22 -6.46 -2.15
C LEU A 85 1.48 -7.76 -2.54
N PRO A 86 0.16 -7.88 -2.33
CA PRO A 86 -0.55 -9.10 -2.67
C PRO A 86 -0.85 -9.16 -4.18
N PRO A 87 -0.88 -10.37 -4.78
CA PRO A 87 -1.37 -10.54 -6.14
C PRO A 87 -2.83 -10.12 -6.25
N ARG A 88 -3.26 -9.75 -7.47
CA ARG A 88 -4.67 -9.50 -7.80
C ARG A 88 -5.19 -10.64 -8.67
N GLU A 89 -6.40 -11.06 -8.35
CA GLU A 89 -7.09 -12.12 -9.08
C GLU A 89 -8.03 -11.52 -10.11
N TYR A 90 -8.09 -12.15 -11.28
CA TYR A 90 -9.01 -11.80 -12.35
C TYR A 90 -9.67 -13.07 -12.86
N SER A 91 -10.97 -13.00 -13.12
CA SER A 91 -11.67 -14.12 -13.75
C SER A 91 -11.13 -14.34 -15.16
N ILE A 92 -10.83 -15.60 -15.49
CA ILE A 92 -10.43 -15.99 -16.84
C ILE A 92 -11.61 -15.77 -17.78
N SER A 93 -11.35 -15.04 -18.86
CA SER A 93 -12.32 -14.67 -19.90
C SER A 93 -12.07 -15.39 -21.24
N SER A 94 -11.17 -16.37 -21.27
CA SER A 94 -10.92 -17.26 -22.40
C SER A 94 -11.38 -18.70 -22.12
N SER A 95 -11.41 -19.53 -23.17
CA SER A 95 -11.61 -20.98 -23.08
C SER A 95 -10.38 -21.70 -23.61
N TYR A 96 -9.82 -22.63 -22.83
CA TYR A 96 -8.68 -23.45 -23.25
C TYR A 96 -8.92 -24.19 -24.58
N LYS A 97 -10.18 -24.57 -24.88
CA LYS A 97 -10.54 -25.23 -26.14
C LYS A 97 -10.38 -24.31 -27.36
N ALA A 98 -10.56 -23.01 -27.19
CA ALA A 98 -10.47 -22.02 -28.26
C ALA A 98 -9.05 -21.44 -28.36
N THR A 99 -8.39 -21.23 -27.22
CA THR A 99 -7.04 -20.63 -27.11
C THR A 99 -6.20 -21.41 -26.09
N PRO A 100 -5.56 -22.52 -26.48
CA PRO A 100 -4.85 -23.41 -25.54
C PRO A 100 -3.65 -22.76 -24.84
N ASP A 101 -2.93 -21.86 -25.54
CA ASP A 101 -1.68 -21.27 -25.06
C ASP A 101 -1.85 -19.86 -24.45
N GLU A 102 -3.10 -19.42 -24.24
CA GLU A 102 -3.41 -18.06 -23.78
C GLU A 102 -4.44 -18.03 -22.64
N VAL A 103 -4.21 -17.13 -21.68
CA VAL A 103 -5.18 -16.78 -20.65
C VAL A 103 -5.61 -15.34 -20.88
N HIS A 104 -6.88 -15.12 -21.21
CA HIS A 104 -7.41 -13.76 -21.38
C HIS A 104 -8.06 -13.30 -20.09
N ILE A 105 -7.84 -12.04 -19.73
CA ILE A 105 -8.48 -11.37 -18.60
C ILE A 105 -9.19 -10.12 -19.10
N THR A 106 -10.34 -9.82 -18.51
CA THR A 106 -11.05 -8.56 -18.72
C THR A 106 -10.93 -7.73 -17.46
N VAL A 107 -10.22 -6.61 -17.54
CA VAL A 107 -9.84 -5.81 -16.38
C VAL A 107 -10.56 -4.46 -16.42
N GLY A 108 -11.37 -4.19 -15.40
CA GLY A 108 -11.90 -2.85 -15.15
C GLY A 108 -10.81 -1.96 -14.56
N ALA A 109 -10.37 -0.94 -15.30
CA ALA A 109 -9.42 0.04 -14.80
C ALA A 109 -10.01 0.83 -13.62
N VAL A 110 -9.33 0.81 -12.48
CA VAL A 110 -9.73 1.60 -11.30
C VAL A 110 -9.08 2.96 -11.42
N ARG A 111 -9.90 4.01 -11.49
CA ARG A 111 -9.48 5.41 -11.55
C ARG A 111 -10.44 6.26 -10.73
N TYR A 112 -9.91 7.12 -9.87
CA TYR A 112 -10.72 8.03 -9.06
C TYR A 112 -9.86 9.22 -8.60
N GLN A 113 -10.52 10.27 -8.12
CA GLN A 113 -9.85 11.41 -7.51
C GLN A 113 -10.17 11.41 -6.01
N ALA A 114 -9.15 11.54 -5.16
CA ALA A 114 -9.31 11.61 -3.72
C ALA A 114 -8.22 12.48 -3.10
N HIS A 115 -8.63 13.34 -2.16
CA HIS A 115 -7.75 14.23 -1.40
C HIS A 115 -6.82 15.05 -2.32
N GLY A 116 -7.38 15.62 -3.38
CA GLY A 116 -6.65 16.47 -4.33
C GLY A 116 -5.70 15.75 -5.28
N ARG A 117 -5.66 14.40 -5.28
CA ARG A 117 -4.80 13.61 -6.17
C ARG A 117 -5.61 12.63 -7.02
N ASP A 118 -5.18 12.45 -8.26
CA ASP A 118 -5.64 11.36 -9.11
C ASP A 118 -5.05 10.03 -8.62
N ARG A 119 -5.87 8.99 -8.61
CA ARG A 119 -5.54 7.66 -8.11
C ARG A 119 -5.88 6.59 -9.14
N SER A 120 -5.07 5.54 -9.17
CA SER A 120 -5.24 4.39 -10.03
C SER A 120 -5.08 3.08 -9.25
N GLY A 121 -5.77 2.04 -9.69
CA GLY A 121 -5.56 0.69 -9.17
C GLY A 121 -4.18 0.15 -9.56
N VAL A 122 -3.49 -0.50 -8.63
CA VAL A 122 -2.11 -1.00 -8.82
C VAL A 122 -1.98 -1.98 -10.00
N CYS A 123 -2.94 -2.90 -10.15
CA CYS A 123 -2.86 -3.96 -11.17
C CYS A 123 -3.88 -3.80 -12.31
N SER A 124 -4.70 -2.75 -12.27
CA SER A 124 -5.74 -2.51 -13.29
C SER A 124 -5.39 -1.42 -14.28
N VAL A 125 -4.19 -0.85 -14.16
CA VAL A 125 -3.67 0.29 -14.92
C VAL A 125 -2.21 0.06 -15.26
#